data_AF-A0A0B2SCU3-F1
#
_entry.id   AF-A0A0B2SCU3-F1
#
_cell.length_a   1.000
_cell.length_b   1.000
_cell.length_c   1.000
_cell.angle_alpha   90.00
_cell.angle_beta   90.00
_cell.angle_gamma   90.00
#
_symmetry.space_group_name_H-M   'P 1'
#
loop_
_entity.id
_entity.type
_entity.pdbx_description
1 polymer ?
#
loop_
_entity_poly.entity_id
_entity_poly.type
_entity_poly.pdbx_seq_one_letter_code
_entity_poly.pdbx_strand_id
1 'polypeptide(L)'
;MSFYDVNEFVGRNRGGQTRKQQLGSEGYHEMGTKGGQTRKEQMGREGYQEMGRKGGLSTMDKSGVERAEEEGIDIDESKFKNK
;
A
#
# COMPACT_ATOMS: atom_id res chain seq x y z
N MET A 1 28.43 24.30 -16.26
CA MET A 1 27.13 25.02 -16.22
C MET A 1 26.04 23.96 -16.37
N SER A 2 25.00 24.03 -15.53
CA SER A 2 24.13 22.95 -15.04
C SER A 2 23.52 21.98 -16.06
N PHE A 3 23.50 20.71 -15.64
CA PHE A 3 22.59 19.64 -16.02
C PHE A 3 21.14 20.14 -16.20
N TYR A 4 20.45 19.65 -17.23
CA TYR A 4 19.00 19.54 -17.24
C TYR A 4 18.64 18.06 -17.40
N ASP A 5 18.55 17.39 -16.26
CA ASP A 5 17.90 16.08 -16.15
C ASP A 5 16.40 16.32 -16.24
N VAL A 6 15.85 16.31 -17.46
CA VAL A 6 14.40 16.29 -17.71
C VAL A 6 13.97 14.83 -17.82
N ASN A 7 14.20 14.05 -16.77
CA ASN A 7 13.44 12.83 -16.56
C ASN A 7 12.28 13.19 -15.65
N GLU A 8 11.19 13.62 -16.29
CA GLU A 8 9.93 13.90 -15.65
C GLU A 8 9.51 12.69 -14.82
N PHE A 9 9.54 12.90 -13.50
CA PHE A 9 9.31 11.97 -12.41
C PHE A 9 7.85 11.52 -12.38
N VAL A 10 7.40 10.82 -13.41
CA VAL A 10 6.01 10.41 -13.62
C VAL A 10 5.88 8.89 -13.50
N GLY A 11 6.54 8.33 -12.49
CA GLY A 11 6.48 6.88 -12.21
C GLY A 11 5.71 6.51 -10.96
N ARG A 12 5.59 7.42 -9.97
CA ARG A 12 5.32 7.00 -8.59
C ARG A 12 3.88 7.17 -8.08
N ASN A 13 3.04 8.00 -8.72
CA ASN A 13 1.72 8.35 -8.16
C ASN A 13 0.49 8.03 -9.04
N ARG A 14 0.65 7.45 -10.22
CA ARG A 14 -0.48 7.25 -11.16
C ARG A 14 -1.21 5.93 -11.06
N GLY A 15 -0.66 4.88 -10.44
CA GLY A 15 -1.34 3.57 -10.42
C GLY A 15 -2.75 3.62 -9.82
N GLY A 16 -2.89 4.23 -8.64
CA GLY A 16 -4.19 4.36 -7.97
C GLY A 16 -5.12 5.38 -8.63
N GLN A 17 -4.59 6.55 -9.01
CA GLN A 17 -5.40 7.63 -9.57
C GLN A 17 -5.85 7.37 -11.02
N THR A 18 -5.01 6.76 -11.85
CA THR A 18 -5.37 6.36 -13.21
C THR A 18 -6.43 5.26 -13.17
N ARG A 19 -6.28 4.27 -12.29
CA ARG A 19 -7.26 3.18 -12.14
C ARG A 19 -8.61 3.68 -11.60
N LYS A 20 -8.60 4.69 -10.72
CA LYS A 20 -9.82 5.37 -10.26
C LYS A 20 -10.52 6.14 -11.39
N GLN A 21 -9.77 6.80 -12.28
CA GLN A 21 -10.33 7.48 -13.45
C GLN A 21 -10.91 6.49 -14.47
N GLN A 22 -10.29 5.33 -14.68
CA GLN A 22 -10.75 4.32 -15.65
C GLN A 22 -11.99 3.55 -15.18
N LEU A 23 -12.08 3.21 -13.89
CA LEU A 23 -13.16 2.38 -13.33
C LEU A 23 -14.32 3.21 -12.77
N GLY A 24 -14.14 4.51 -12.64
CA GLY A 24 -15.03 5.36 -11.85
C GLY A 24 -14.95 5.06 -10.35
N SER A 25 -15.67 5.86 -9.56
CA SER A 25 -15.69 5.74 -8.09
C SER A 25 -16.19 4.37 -7.61
N GLU A 26 -17.26 3.86 -8.22
CA GLU A 26 -17.85 2.56 -7.88
C GLU A 26 -16.94 1.39 -8.26
N GLY A 27 -16.43 1.34 -9.50
CA GLY A 27 -15.56 0.25 -9.93
C GLY A 27 -14.22 0.20 -9.19
N TYR A 28 -13.68 1.35 -8.80
CA TYR A 28 -12.49 1.42 -7.95
C TYR A 28 -12.77 0.91 -6.53
N HIS A 29 -13.92 1.28 -5.95
CA HIS A 29 -14.34 0.80 -4.64
C HIS A 29 -14.58 -0.72 -4.64
N GLU A 30 -15.26 -1.24 -5.66
CA GLU A 30 -15.51 -2.68 -5.79
C GLU A 30 -14.21 -3.47 -5.96
N MET A 31 -13.28 -3.01 -6.81
CA MET A 31 -11.98 -3.67 -6.97
C MET A 31 -11.12 -3.61 -5.70
N GLY A 32 -11.15 -2.48 -4.97
CA GLY A 32 -10.47 -2.35 -3.68
C GLY A 32 -11.04 -3.31 -2.64
N THR A 33 -12.36 -3.39 -2.54
CA THR A 33 -13.05 -4.28 -1.60
C THR A 33 -12.82 -5.75 -1.94
N LYS A 34 -12.99 -6.17 -3.20
CA LYS A 34 -12.72 -7.54 -3.65
C LYS A 34 -11.26 -7.92 -3.41
N GLY A 35 -10.32 -7.05 -3.78
CA GLY A 35 -8.89 -7.27 -3.55
C GLY A 35 -8.56 -7.41 -2.06
N GLY A 36 -9.15 -6.57 -1.21
CA GLY A 36 -9.00 -6.65 0.24
C GLY A 36 -9.59 -7.93 0.84
N GLN A 37 -10.77 -8.36 0.38
CA GLN A 37 -11.40 -9.61 0.81
C GLN A 37 -10.57 -10.84 0.42
N THR A 38 -10.11 -10.92 -0.83
CA THR A 38 -9.22 -12.01 -1.28
C THR A 38 -7.95 -12.05 -0.44
N ARG A 39 -7.35 -10.89 -0.15
CA ARG A 39 -6.17 -10.81 0.70
C ARG A 39 -6.49 -11.32 2.10
N LYS A 40 -7.59 -10.88 2.70
CA LYS A 40 -8.05 -11.31 4.02
C LYS A 40 -8.31 -12.83 4.10
N GLU A 41 -8.84 -13.44 3.05
CA GLU A 41 -9.02 -14.89 3.01
C GLU A 41 -7.68 -15.64 2.94
N GLN A 42 -6.69 -15.12 2.20
CA GLN A 42 -5.38 -15.76 2.06
C GLN A 42 -4.52 -15.71 3.33
N MET A 43 -4.50 -14.58 4.03
CA MET A 43 -3.62 -14.34 5.20
C MET A 43 -4.39 -14.33 6.53
N GLY A 44 -5.71 -14.56 6.48
CA GLY A 44 -6.58 -14.51 7.64
C GLY A 44 -6.86 -13.09 8.14
N ARG A 45 -7.71 -13.02 9.16
CA ARG A 45 -8.13 -11.76 9.78
C ARG A 45 -6.97 -11.01 10.43
N GLU A 46 -6.08 -11.75 11.09
CA GLU A 46 -4.93 -11.19 11.82
C GLU A 46 -3.91 -10.57 10.87
N GLY A 47 -3.49 -11.31 9.82
CA GLY A 47 -2.59 -10.76 8.81
C GLY A 47 -3.18 -9.54 8.12
N TYR A 48 -4.49 -9.54 7.80
CA TYR A 48 -5.13 -8.38 7.17
C TYR A 48 -5.15 -7.14 8.06
N GLN A 49 -5.42 -7.32 9.35
CA GLN A 49 -5.41 -6.24 10.32
C GLN A 49 -4.00 -5.65 10.49
N GLU A 50 -2.98 -6.51 10.54
CA GLU A 50 -1.59 -6.10 10.69
C GLU A 50 -1.05 -5.40 9.43
N MET A 51 -1.51 -5.81 8.24
CA MET A 51 -1.18 -5.17 6.96
C MET A 51 -1.82 -3.79 6.89
N GLY A 52 -3.07 -3.66 7.34
CA GLY A 52 -3.74 -2.37 7.45
C GLY A 52 -3.03 -1.42 8.42
N ARG A 53 -2.54 -1.93 9.55
CA ARG A 53 -1.71 -1.16 10.49
C ARG A 53 -0.42 -0.68 9.83
N LYS A 54 0.35 -1.57 9.19
CA LYS A 54 1.56 -1.21 8.43
C LYS A 54 1.28 -0.16 7.35
N GLY A 55 0.18 -0.31 6.62
CA GLY A 55 -0.25 0.64 5.60
C GLY A 55 -0.58 2.02 6.17
N GLY A 56 -1.27 2.08 7.31
CA GLY A 56 -1.60 3.33 8.00
C GLY A 56 -0.40 4.04 8.63
N LEU A 57 0.65 3.28 8.98
CA LEU A 57 1.92 3.81 9.49
C LEU A 57 2.85 4.30 8.36
N SER A 58 2.59 3.90 7.12
CA SER A 58 3.41 4.33 5.98
C SER A 58 3.18 5.81 5.69
N THR A 59 4.25 6.59 5.62
CA THR A 59 4.23 8.02 5.30
C THR A 59 5.00 8.28 4.01
N MET A 60 5.00 9.53 3.52
CA MET A 60 5.73 9.87 2.28
C MET A 60 7.24 9.66 2.42
N ASP A 61 7.78 9.83 3.63
CA ASP A 61 9.22 9.79 3.92
C ASP A 61 9.71 8.46 4.50
N LYS A 62 8.83 7.72 5.19
CA LYS A 62 9.17 6.46 5.88
C LYS A 62 8.18 5.36 5.54
N SER A 63 8.68 4.16 5.31
CA SER A 63 7.82 2.98 5.17
C SER A 63 7.13 2.64 6.49
N GLY A 64 6.00 1.92 6.40
CA GLY A 64 5.27 1.50 7.60
C GLY A 64 6.03 0.53 8.50
N VAL A 65 7.10 -0.12 8.01
CA VAL A 65 7.99 -0.96 8.83
C VAL A 65 8.86 -0.06 9.70
N GLU A 66 9.58 0.87 9.07
CA GLU A 66 10.49 1.77 9.76
C GLU A 66 9.76 2.60 10.83
N ARG A 67 8.53 3.03 10.52
CA ARG A 67 7.72 3.78 11.47
C ARG A 67 7.14 2.90 12.59
N ALA A 68 6.83 1.65 12.29
CA ALA A 68 6.41 0.70 13.32
C ALA A 68 7.54 0.40 14.29
N GLU A 69 8.77 0.20 13.80
CA GLU A 69 9.95 0.00 14.63
C GLU A 69 10.25 1.23 15.51
N GLU A 70 10.10 2.44 14.97
CA GLU A 70 10.26 3.71 15.73
C GLU A 70 9.22 3.86 16.86
N GLU A 71 7.97 3.45 16.60
CA GLU A 71 6.88 3.50 17.58
C GLU A 71 6.85 2.26 18.52
N GLY A 72 7.78 1.31 18.34
CA GLY A 72 7.80 0.05 19.10
C GLY A 72 6.63 -0.88 18.80
N ILE A 73 6.02 -0.76 17.62
CA ILE A 73 4.93 -1.61 17.13
C ILE A 73 5.55 -2.86 16.50
N ASP A 74 5.36 -4.00 17.14
CA ASP A 74 5.73 -5.30 16.57
C ASP A 74 4.82 -5.62 15.37
N ILE A 75 5.43 -5.77 14.19
CA ILE A 75 4.75 -6.16 12.96
C ILE A 75 5.38 -7.47 12.47
N ASP A 76 4.59 -8.53 12.44
CA ASP A 76 4.99 -9.84 11.99
C ASP A 76 4.81 -9.97 10.47
N GLU A 77 5.87 -9.67 9.73
CA GLU A 77 5.85 -9.73 8.28
C GLU A 77 5.57 -11.13 7.70
N SER A 78 5.75 -12.18 8.51
CA SER A 78 5.47 -13.54 8.09
C SER A 78 3.98 -13.75 7.80
N LYS A 79 3.08 -12.99 8.44
CA LYS A 79 1.63 -13.02 8.19
C LYS A 79 1.18 -12.38 6.89
N PHE A 80 2.05 -11.61 6.20
CA PHE A 80 1.70 -10.96 4.94
C PHE A 80 2.03 -11.79 3.70
N LYS A 81 2.88 -12.81 3.86
CA LYS A 81 3.35 -13.66 2.78
C LYS A 81 2.56 -14.96 2.81
N ASN A 82 1.89 -15.26 1.71
CA ASN A 82 1.31 -16.58 1.49
C ASN A 82 2.47 -17.58 1.32
N LYS A 83 2.40 -18.74 1.97
CA LYS A 83 3.46 -19.77 1.95
C LYS A 83 3.38 -20.64 0.71
#